data_AF-A0A1X1YYH6-F1
#
_entry.id   AF-A0A1X1YYH6-F1
#
_cell.length_a   1.000
_cell.length_b   1.000
_cell.length_c   1.000
_cell.angle_alpha   90.00
_cell.angle_beta   90.00
_cell.angle_gamma   90.00
#
_symmetry.space_group_name_H-M   'P 1'
#
loop_
_entity.id
_entity.type
_entity.pdbx_description
1 polymer ?
#
loop_
_entity_poly.entity_id
_entity_poly.type
_entity_poly.pdbx_seq_one_letter_code
_entity_poly.pdbx_strand_id
1 'polypeptide(L)'
;MALSMTDLTTDQRWLLYFMGGWAIRDCLIGPAGTDHLMQSMSGAWGHTHPHGGPAWMTGWSTRSGKITSPGHGEARVVISKAQINAYARGLPADIRAELIAVRDLDQAENARAYDWCYCPWSTTAPNAHSGPCTRYHPSHDEADAHRARARHIGDQLDDVLLRALRIGDPTAVQLELFAPG
;
A
#
# COMPACT_ATOMS: atom_id res chain seq x y z
N MET A 1 -9.28 27.84 -16.82
CA MET A 1 -9.06 26.93 -15.68
C MET A 1 -7.65 26.40 -15.80
N ALA A 2 -6.76 26.78 -14.89
CA ALA A 2 -5.40 26.27 -14.88
C ALA A 2 -5.43 24.80 -14.43
N LEU A 3 -4.89 23.89 -15.24
CA LEU A 3 -4.56 22.53 -14.80
C LEU A 3 -3.63 22.66 -13.59
N SER A 4 -4.10 22.27 -12.41
CA SER A 4 -3.30 22.31 -11.21
C SER A 4 -2.15 21.31 -11.36
N MET A 5 -0.90 21.75 -11.18
CA MET A 5 0.33 20.93 -11.14
C MET A 5 0.33 19.82 -10.05
N THR A 6 -0.82 19.50 -9.47
CA THR A 6 -1.01 18.57 -8.34
C THR A 6 -1.62 17.24 -8.75
N ASP A 7 -2.11 17.07 -9.98
CA ASP A 7 -2.69 15.81 -10.42
C ASP A 7 -1.62 14.85 -10.98
N LEU A 8 -1.81 13.56 -10.75
CA LEU A 8 -0.94 12.49 -11.25
C LEU A 8 -1.50 11.97 -12.56
N THR A 9 -0.62 11.53 -13.48
CA THR A 9 -1.08 10.83 -14.68
C THR A 9 -1.69 9.47 -14.33
N THR A 10 -2.46 8.89 -15.23
CA THR A 10 -3.06 7.56 -15.10
C THR A 10 -2.00 6.50 -14.81
N ASP A 11 -0.87 6.49 -15.53
CA ASP A 11 0.21 5.55 -15.25
C ASP A 11 0.84 5.75 -13.86
N GLN A 12 0.93 7.00 -13.39
CA GLN A 12 1.42 7.29 -12.04
C GLN A 12 0.44 6.81 -10.97
N ARG A 13 -0.86 7.01 -11.18
CA ARG A 13 -1.93 6.52 -10.28
C ARG A 13 -1.94 5.00 -10.24
N TRP A 14 -1.82 4.35 -11.39
CA TRP A 14 -1.67 2.90 -11.49
C TRP A 14 -0.41 2.38 -10.79
N LEU A 15 0.71 3.10 -10.88
CA LEU A 15 1.93 2.71 -10.16
C LEU A 15 1.73 2.78 -8.64
N LEU A 16 1.09 3.84 -8.12
CA LEU A 16 0.77 3.90 -6.69
C LEU A 16 -0.20 2.78 -6.30
N TYR A 17 -1.23 2.49 -7.11
CA TYR A 17 -2.17 1.40 -6.83
C TYR A 17 -1.49 0.03 -6.86
N PHE A 18 -0.60 -0.20 -7.83
CA PHE A 18 0.15 -1.44 -7.99
C PHE A 18 1.10 -1.72 -6.83
N MET A 19 1.75 -0.67 -6.30
CA MET A 19 2.51 -0.78 -5.05
C MET A 19 1.58 -1.09 -3.86
N GLY A 20 0.44 -0.40 -3.83
CA GLY A 20 -0.68 -0.66 -2.93
C GLY A 20 -0.35 -0.73 -1.45
N GLY A 21 -1.27 -1.35 -0.71
CA GLY A 21 -1.08 -1.72 0.69
C GLY A 21 -0.85 -0.53 1.63
N TRP A 22 -0.35 -0.86 2.82
CA TRP A 22 -0.20 0.09 3.93
C TRP A 22 0.79 1.22 3.61
N ALA A 23 1.81 0.97 2.79
CA ALA A 23 2.83 1.96 2.46
C ALA A 23 2.24 3.11 1.63
N ILE A 24 1.44 2.81 0.62
CA ILE A 24 0.80 3.82 -0.22
C ILE A 24 -0.33 4.53 0.51
N ARG A 25 -1.12 3.79 1.31
CA ARG A 25 -2.09 4.37 2.26
C ARG A 25 -1.45 5.50 3.06
N ASP A 26 -0.31 5.22 3.69
CA ASP A 26 0.34 6.18 4.58
C ASP A 26 0.94 7.37 3.82
N CYS A 27 1.42 7.17 2.58
CA CYS A 27 1.84 8.26 1.69
C CYS A 27 0.69 9.22 1.35
N LEU A 28 -0.51 8.68 1.12
CA LEU A 28 -1.72 9.46 0.81
C LEU A 28 -2.30 10.13 2.06
N ILE A 29 -2.05 9.59 3.25
CA ILE A 29 -2.38 10.26 4.52
C ILE A 29 -1.44 11.44 4.76
N GLY A 30 -0.14 11.33 4.50
CA GLY A 30 0.76 12.46 4.72
C GLY A 30 2.23 12.22 4.43
N PRO A 31 3.05 13.30 4.53
CA PRO A 31 4.45 13.28 4.11
C PRO A 31 5.32 12.30 4.90
N ALA A 32 4.96 11.99 6.14
CA ALA A 32 5.68 11.00 6.95
C ALA A 32 5.65 9.59 6.32
N GLY A 33 4.52 9.20 5.70
CA GLY A 33 4.43 7.93 4.98
C GLY A 33 5.34 7.91 3.76
N THR A 34 5.37 9.02 3.00
CA THR A 34 6.28 9.16 1.86
C THR A 34 7.74 9.14 2.28
N ASP A 35 8.09 9.75 3.42
CA ASP A 35 9.45 9.72 3.98
C ASP A 35 9.88 8.29 4.32
N HIS A 36 9.01 7.57 5.01
CA HIS A 36 9.25 6.17 5.34
C HIS A 36 9.43 5.31 4.09
N LEU A 37 8.56 5.47 3.09
CA LEU A 37 8.68 4.75 1.82
C LEU A 37 10.00 5.04 1.12
N MET A 38 10.43 6.31 1.03
CA MET A 38 11.70 6.67 0.38
C MET A 38 12.92 6.14 1.15
N GLN A 39 12.84 6.02 2.48
CA GLN A 39 13.90 5.45 3.31
C GLN A 39 14.00 3.93 3.20
N SER A 40 12.87 3.25 2.97
CA SER A 40 12.84 1.78 2.84
C SER A 40 13.65 1.25 1.66
N MET A 41 13.85 2.06 0.62
CA MET A 41 14.42 1.63 -0.67
C MET A 41 13.73 0.38 -1.25
N SER A 42 12.45 0.18 -0.91
CA SER A 42 11.65 -0.95 -1.37
C SER A 42 11.61 -1.02 -2.88
N GLY A 43 11.62 -2.24 -3.40
CA GLY A 43 11.42 -2.52 -4.82
C GLY A 43 10.86 -3.93 -5.01
N ALA A 44 10.24 -4.15 -6.15
CA ALA A 44 9.68 -5.45 -6.52
C ALA A 44 9.83 -5.67 -8.03
N TRP A 45 9.99 -6.94 -8.42
CA TRP A 45 10.40 -7.33 -9.76
C TRP A 45 9.66 -8.61 -10.18
N GLY A 46 9.27 -8.69 -11.46
CA GLY A 46 8.66 -9.91 -12.01
C GLY A 46 7.24 -10.19 -11.52
N HIS A 47 6.54 -9.17 -11.00
CA HIS A 47 5.15 -9.30 -10.61
C HIS A 47 4.24 -9.25 -11.83
N THR A 48 3.11 -9.94 -11.74
CA THR A 48 2.00 -9.76 -12.68
C THR A 48 1.53 -8.31 -12.60
N HIS A 49 1.27 -7.71 -13.76
CA HIS A 49 0.73 -6.36 -13.84
C HIS A 49 -0.60 -6.23 -13.08
N PRO A 50 -0.96 -5.02 -12.59
CA PRO A 50 -2.25 -4.82 -11.95
C PRO A 50 -3.39 -5.14 -12.93
N HIS A 51 -4.46 -5.76 -12.44
CA HIS A 51 -5.63 -6.07 -13.25
C HIS A 51 -6.30 -4.77 -13.74
N GLY A 52 -6.53 -4.65 -15.05
CA GLY A 52 -7.07 -3.43 -15.68
C GLY A 52 -6.06 -2.29 -15.87
N GLY A 53 -4.82 -2.45 -15.37
CA GLY A 53 -3.75 -1.48 -15.55
C GLY A 53 -2.78 -1.82 -16.69
N PRO A 54 -1.71 -1.03 -16.86
CA PRO A 54 -0.78 -1.19 -17.97
C PRO A 54 -0.01 -2.52 -17.91
N ALA A 55 -0.08 -3.34 -18.96
CA ALA A 55 0.55 -4.65 -19.01
C ALA A 55 2.08 -4.64 -18.85
N TRP A 56 2.72 -3.50 -19.11
CA TRP A 56 4.16 -3.32 -18.95
C TRP A 56 4.60 -3.07 -17.50
N MET A 57 3.67 -2.77 -16.59
CA MET A 57 3.94 -2.41 -15.20
C MET A 57 4.13 -3.69 -14.36
N THR A 58 5.34 -4.25 -14.39
CA THR A 58 5.66 -5.56 -13.77
C THR A 58 6.57 -5.46 -12.54
N GLY A 59 6.86 -4.23 -12.10
CA GLY A 59 7.71 -3.98 -10.94
C GLY A 59 7.95 -2.49 -10.70
N TRP A 60 8.60 -2.18 -9.59
CA TRP A 60 8.98 -0.81 -9.24
C TRP A 60 10.28 -0.79 -8.44
N SER A 61 10.88 0.39 -8.34
CA SER A 61 12.01 0.67 -7.47
C SER A 61 11.82 2.02 -6.80
N THR A 62 12.13 2.11 -5.51
CA THR A 62 12.18 3.39 -4.78
C THR A 62 13.64 3.77 -4.53
N ARG A 63 14.09 4.85 -5.17
CA ARG A 63 15.47 5.33 -5.05
C ARG A 63 15.54 6.84 -5.26
N SER A 64 16.42 7.49 -4.50
CA SER A 64 16.71 8.93 -4.64
C SER A 64 15.46 9.82 -4.58
N GLY A 65 14.51 9.49 -3.70
CA GLY A 65 13.28 10.26 -3.54
C GLY A 65 12.26 10.09 -4.68
N LYS A 66 12.40 9.04 -5.49
CA LYS A 66 11.53 8.72 -6.63
C LYS A 66 11.12 7.26 -6.62
N ILE A 67 9.98 7.00 -7.22
CA ILE A 67 9.47 5.69 -7.59
C ILE A 67 9.57 5.58 -9.10
N THR A 68 10.16 4.51 -9.61
CA THR A 68 10.25 4.23 -11.04
C THR A 68 9.58 2.91 -11.37
N SER A 69 8.90 2.85 -12.51
CA SER A 69 8.41 1.59 -13.08
C SER A 69 8.65 1.53 -14.60
N PRO A 70 9.02 0.37 -15.17
CA PRO A 70 9.40 -0.86 -14.47
C PRO A 70 10.60 -0.66 -13.53
N GLY A 71 10.74 -1.53 -12.53
CA GLY A 71 11.86 -1.44 -11.58
C GLY A 71 13.23 -1.60 -12.26
N HIS A 72 13.28 -2.35 -13.37
CA HIS A 72 14.49 -2.63 -14.17
C HIS A 72 14.36 -2.09 -15.59
N GLY A 73 15.50 -1.69 -16.17
CA GLY A 73 15.58 -1.22 -17.54
C GLY A 73 15.15 0.23 -17.68
N GLU A 74 14.60 0.57 -18.85
CA GLU A 74 14.14 1.92 -19.14
C GLU A 74 12.86 2.24 -18.36
N ALA A 75 12.94 3.22 -17.48
CA ALA A 75 11.79 3.69 -16.71
C ALA A 75 10.76 4.34 -17.63
N ARG A 76 9.53 3.83 -17.61
CA ARG A 76 8.40 4.35 -18.38
C ARG A 76 7.60 5.37 -17.58
N VAL A 77 7.51 5.18 -16.27
CA VAL A 77 6.87 6.11 -15.35
C VAL A 77 7.79 6.40 -14.18
N VAL A 78 7.80 7.66 -13.77
CA VAL A 78 8.55 8.15 -12.62
C VAL A 78 7.64 9.04 -11.78
N ILE A 79 7.63 8.82 -10.48
CA ILE A 79 6.90 9.64 -9.50
C ILE A 79 7.89 10.11 -8.45
N SER A 80 7.98 11.41 -8.24
CA SER A 80 8.76 11.98 -7.15
C SER A 80 7.97 12.03 -5.85
N LYS A 81 8.68 12.02 -4.71
CA LYS A 81 8.11 12.33 -3.39
C LYS A 81 7.28 13.63 -3.39
N ALA A 82 7.75 14.66 -4.09
CA ALA A 82 7.04 15.94 -4.17
C ALA A 82 5.68 15.81 -4.87
N GLN A 83 5.61 15.02 -5.94
CA GLN A 83 4.35 14.73 -6.66
C GLN A 83 3.37 13.95 -5.78
N ILE A 84 3.84 12.92 -5.07
CA ILE A 84 3.00 12.15 -4.12
C ILE A 84 2.42 13.06 -3.06
N ASN A 85 3.25 13.89 -2.43
CA ASN A 85 2.80 14.82 -1.38
C ASN A 85 1.88 15.93 -1.91
N ALA A 86 2.09 16.38 -3.15
CA ALA A 86 1.21 17.35 -3.79
C ALA A 86 -0.17 16.74 -4.06
N TYR A 87 -0.20 15.52 -4.60
CA TYR A 87 -1.42 14.75 -4.84
C TYR A 87 -2.17 14.47 -3.53
N ALA A 88 -1.48 13.96 -2.52
CA ALA A 88 -2.06 13.66 -1.21
C ALA A 88 -2.74 14.89 -0.59
N ARG A 89 -2.13 16.08 -0.70
CA ARG A 89 -2.73 17.34 -0.22
C ARG A 89 -4.00 17.75 -0.97
N GLY A 90 -4.13 17.33 -2.23
CA GLY A 90 -5.32 17.58 -3.04
C GLY A 90 -6.47 16.59 -2.81
N LEU A 91 -6.26 15.53 -2.00
CA LEU A 91 -7.30 14.54 -1.75
C LEU A 91 -8.48 15.13 -0.97
N PRO A 92 -9.72 14.73 -1.31
CA PRO A 92 -10.90 15.01 -0.51
C PRO A 92 -10.74 14.59 0.97
N ALA A 93 -11.29 15.39 1.87
CA ALA A 93 -11.13 15.19 3.31
C ALA A 93 -11.80 13.90 3.81
N ASP A 94 -12.90 13.50 3.19
CA ASP A 94 -13.61 12.24 3.43
C ASP A 94 -12.73 11.03 3.06
N ILE A 95 -12.15 11.00 1.86
CA ILE A 95 -11.23 9.94 1.44
C ILE A 95 -10.04 9.82 2.39
N ARG A 96 -9.48 10.96 2.81
CA ARG A 96 -8.39 10.99 3.79
C ARG A 96 -8.82 10.43 5.15
N ALA A 97 -10.03 10.76 5.61
CA ALA A 97 -10.57 10.22 6.85
C ALA A 97 -10.77 8.70 6.77
N GLU A 98 -11.24 8.19 5.62
CA GLU A 98 -11.36 6.75 5.39
C GLU A 98 -10.00 6.03 5.41
N LEU A 99 -8.98 6.58 4.76
CA LEU A 99 -7.62 6.03 4.79
C LEU A 99 -7.08 5.94 6.23
N ILE A 100 -7.34 6.97 7.05
CA ILE A 100 -6.96 6.98 8.47
C ILE A 100 -7.74 5.91 9.24
N ALA A 101 -9.05 5.81 9.04
CA ALA A 101 -9.87 4.81 9.71
C ALA A 101 -9.40 3.38 9.39
N VAL A 102 -9.08 3.08 8.12
CA VAL A 102 -8.54 1.78 7.72
C VAL A 102 -7.16 1.52 8.35
N ARG A 103 -6.30 2.54 8.44
CA ARG A 103 -5.02 2.43 9.17
C ARG A 103 -5.23 2.06 10.63
N ASP A 104 -6.16 2.71 11.30
CA ASP A 104 -6.40 2.50 12.73
C ASP A 104 -6.99 1.09 12.98
N LEU A 105 -7.85 0.60 12.08
CA LEU A 105 -8.35 -0.78 12.10
C LEU A 105 -7.23 -1.81 11.92
N ASP A 106 -6.35 -1.59 10.94
CA ASP A 106 -5.18 -2.43 10.67
C ASP A 106 -4.23 -2.45 11.87
N GLN A 107 -3.93 -1.29 12.46
CA GLN A 107 -3.08 -1.20 13.65
C GLN A 107 -3.70 -1.90 14.87
N ALA A 108 -5.01 -1.74 15.09
CA ALA A 108 -5.71 -2.41 16.19
C ALA A 108 -5.67 -3.94 16.03
N GLU A 109 -5.89 -4.46 14.83
CA GLU A 109 -5.86 -5.89 14.57
C GLU A 109 -4.44 -6.47 14.70
N ASN A 110 -3.43 -5.76 14.19
CA ASN A 110 -2.02 -6.15 14.37
C ASN A 110 -1.61 -6.12 15.85
N ALA A 111 -2.01 -5.08 16.60
CA ALA A 111 -1.72 -4.98 18.03
C ALA A 111 -2.36 -6.13 18.83
N ARG A 112 -3.59 -6.53 18.49
CA ARG A 112 -4.29 -7.66 19.12
C ARG A 112 -3.54 -9.00 18.94
N ALA A 113 -2.91 -9.18 17.79
CA ALA A 113 -2.21 -10.42 17.42
C ALA A 113 -0.68 -10.35 17.60
N TYR A 114 -0.14 -9.21 18.01
CA TYR A 114 1.30 -8.93 17.98
C TYR A 114 2.14 -9.94 18.76
N ASP A 115 1.67 -10.34 19.94
CA ASP A 115 2.42 -11.24 20.83
C ASP A 115 2.15 -12.72 20.60
N TRP A 116 1.27 -13.06 19.66
CA TRP A 116 0.92 -14.44 19.36
C TRP A 116 2.13 -15.24 18.90
N CYS A 117 2.23 -16.49 19.36
CA CYS A 117 3.27 -17.42 18.98
C CYS A 117 2.66 -18.59 18.20
N TYR A 118 3.28 -18.92 17.08
CA TYR A 118 2.90 -20.04 16.22
C TYR A 118 3.93 -21.18 16.27
N CYS A 119 4.78 -21.22 17.30
CA CYS A 119 5.73 -22.31 17.45
C CYS A 119 5.01 -23.60 17.85
N PRO A 120 5.53 -24.78 17.49
CA PRO A 120 4.92 -26.06 17.86
C PRO A 120 5.17 -26.45 19.33
N TRP A 121 5.84 -25.60 20.11
CA TRP A 121 6.38 -25.93 21.44
C TRP A 121 5.47 -25.50 22.60
N SER A 122 4.16 -25.33 22.36
CA SER A 122 3.20 -24.89 23.38
C SER A 122 3.05 -25.89 24.53
N THR A 123 3.17 -27.19 24.23
CA THR A 123 3.02 -28.28 25.21
C THR A 123 4.31 -29.06 25.45
N THR A 124 5.32 -28.91 24.60
CA THR A 124 6.55 -29.70 24.64
C THR A 124 7.75 -28.78 24.50
N ALA A 125 8.75 -28.97 25.37
CA ALA A 125 9.98 -28.20 25.30
C ALA A 125 10.75 -28.51 24.01
N PRO A 126 11.36 -27.49 23.36
CA PRO A 126 12.16 -27.71 22.15
C PRO A 126 13.46 -28.48 22.43
N ASN A 127 13.96 -28.48 23.68
CA ASN A 127 15.13 -29.26 24.09
C ASN A 127 15.15 -29.50 25.61
N ALA A 128 16.07 -30.34 26.08
CA ALA A 128 16.20 -30.76 27.49
C ALA A 128 16.58 -29.64 28.47
N HIS A 129 16.99 -28.47 27.99
CA HIS A 129 17.43 -27.33 28.81
C HIS A 129 16.44 -26.16 28.79
N SER A 130 15.26 -26.36 28.19
CA SER A 130 14.20 -25.36 28.08
C SER A 130 12.87 -25.94 28.53
N GLY A 131 11.92 -25.05 28.84
CA GLY A 131 10.52 -25.42 29.06
C GLY A 131 9.69 -25.26 27.79
N PRO A 132 8.40 -25.68 27.82
CA PRO A 132 7.43 -25.29 26.80
C PRO A 132 7.38 -23.77 26.62
N CYS A 133 7.01 -23.33 25.43
CA CYS A 133 6.89 -21.91 25.12
C CYS A 133 5.78 -21.26 25.97
N THR A 134 6.13 -20.19 26.67
CA THR A 134 5.24 -19.48 27.60
C THR A 134 4.42 -18.37 26.95
N ARG A 135 4.68 -18.07 25.67
CA ARG A 135 3.91 -17.09 24.90
C ARG A 135 2.50 -17.62 24.61
N TYR A 136 1.58 -16.71 24.37
CA TYR A 136 0.22 -17.07 24.00
C TYR A 136 0.19 -17.70 22.60
N HIS A 137 -0.38 -18.89 22.48
CA HIS A 137 -0.61 -19.58 21.22
C HIS A 137 -2.10 -19.49 20.88
N PRO A 138 -2.49 -18.85 19.79
CA PRO A 138 -3.89 -18.76 19.41
C PRO A 138 -4.42 -20.15 19.06
N SER A 139 -5.70 -20.37 19.33
CA SER A 139 -6.44 -21.47 18.72
C SER A 139 -6.50 -21.31 17.20
N HIS A 140 -6.83 -22.40 16.49
CA HIS A 140 -7.06 -22.32 15.05
C HIS A 140 -8.17 -21.33 14.70
N ASP A 141 -9.25 -21.30 15.48
CA ASP A 141 -10.37 -20.38 15.27
C ASP A 141 -9.95 -18.91 15.43
N GLU A 142 -9.11 -18.60 16.43
CA GLU A 142 -8.57 -17.25 16.64
C GLU A 142 -7.63 -16.82 15.50
N ALA A 143 -6.79 -17.76 15.03
CA ALA A 143 -5.90 -17.52 13.90
C ALA A 143 -6.68 -17.31 12.59
N ASP A 144 -7.74 -18.09 12.37
CA ASP A 144 -8.59 -17.97 11.19
C ASP A 144 -9.44 -16.70 11.22
N ALA A 145 -9.99 -16.33 12.39
CA ALA A 145 -10.67 -15.06 12.59
C ALA A 145 -9.73 -13.87 12.34
N HIS A 146 -8.48 -13.94 12.82
CA HIS A 146 -7.46 -12.92 12.55
C HIS A 146 -7.20 -12.77 11.05
N ARG A 147 -6.96 -13.88 10.33
CA ARG A 147 -6.74 -13.86 8.88
C ARG A 147 -7.95 -13.33 8.12
N ALA A 148 -9.16 -13.71 8.52
CA ALA A 148 -10.39 -13.22 7.91
C ALA A 148 -10.55 -11.71 8.12
N ARG A 149 -10.25 -11.22 9.34
CA ARG A 149 -10.28 -9.79 9.65
C ARG A 149 -9.25 -9.01 8.85
N ALA A 150 -8.01 -9.51 8.77
CA ALA A 150 -6.94 -8.90 7.99
C ALA A 150 -7.29 -8.83 6.49
N ARG A 151 -7.88 -9.88 5.92
CA ARG A 151 -8.38 -9.87 4.53
C ARG A 151 -9.44 -8.79 4.33
N HIS A 152 -10.43 -8.73 5.21
CA HIS A 152 -11.49 -7.73 5.12
C HIS A 152 -10.95 -6.29 5.20
N ILE A 153 -9.97 -6.03 6.07
CA ILE A 153 -9.30 -4.72 6.14
C ILE A 153 -8.53 -4.44 4.83
N GLY A 154 -7.89 -5.46 4.26
CA GLY A 154 -7.24 -5.39 2.95
C GLY A 154 -8.20 -5.02 1.82
N ASP A 155 -9.37 -5.66 1.77
CA ASP A 155 -10.41 -5.35 0.77
C ASP A 155 -10.91 -3.91 0.93
N GLN A 156 -11.16 -3.48 2.17
CA GLN A 156 -11.53 -2.08 2.47
C GLN A 156 -10.45 -1.09 2.04
N LEU A 157 -9.17 -1.43 2.24
CA LEU A 157 -8.08 -0.59 1.79
C LEU A 157 -8.04 -0.49 0.27
N ASP A 158 -8.22 -1.61 -0.44
CA ASP A 158 -8.20 -1.63 -1.90
C ASP A 158 -9.30 -0.74 -2.49
N ASP A 159 -10.52 -0.83 -1.96
CA ASP A 159 -11.66 0.00 -2.35
C ASP A 159 -11.41 1.50 -2.12
N VAL A 160 -10.79 1.86 -1.01
CA VAL A 160 -10.44 3.27 -0.72
C VAL A 160 -9.31 3.73 -1.64
N LEU A 161 -8.31 2.89 -1.93
CA LEU A 161 -7.20 3.23 -2.83
C LEU A 161 -7.68 3.43 -4.27
N LEU A 162 -8.57 2.59 -4.78
CA LEU A 162 -9.17 2.76 -6.12
C LEU A 162 -9.83 4.14 -6.25
N ARG A 163 -10.64 4.54 -5.26
CA ARG A 163 -11.27 5.86 -5.24
C ARG A 163 -10.27 6.99 -5.06
N ALA A 164 -9.35 6.86 -4.11
CA ALA A 164 -8.33 7.87 -3.82
C ALA A 164 -7.44 8.15 -5.03
N LEU A 165 -7.11 7.11 -5.80
CA LEU A 165 -6.28 7.18 -7.00
C LEU A 165 -7.11 7.33 -8.29
N ARG A 166 -8.44 7.49 -8.17
CA ARG A 166 -9.38 7.68 -9.29
C ARG A 166 -9.21 6.62 -10.40
N ILE A 167 -8.89 5.39 -10.02
CA ILE A 167 -8.75 4.27 -10.94
C ILE A 167 -10.15 3.82 -11.36
N GLY A 168 -10.40 3.81 -12.67
CA GLY A 168 -11.71 3.49 -13.23
C GLY A 168 -12.71 4.66 -13.28
N ASP A 169 -12.31 5.89 -12.90
CA ASP A 169 -13.11 7.10 -13.07
C ASP A 169 -13.10 7.57 -14.54
N PRO A 170 -14.22 7.55 -15.27
CA PRO A 170 -14.27 7.98 -16.68
C PRO A 170 -13.89 9.46 -16.87
N THR A 171 -14.15 10.31 -15.87
CA THR A 171 -13.84 11.74 -15.93
C THR A 171 -12.34 12.02 -15.80
N ALA A 172 -11.61 11.13 -15.11
CA ALA A 172 -10.16 11.19 -15.00
C ALA A 172 -9.47 10.89 -16.34
N VAL A 173 -10.05 10.01 -17.16
CA VAL A 173 -9.56 9.69 -18.52
C VAL A 173 -9.76 10.87 -19.48
N GLN A 174 -10.89 11.57 -19.36
CA GLN A 174 -11.21 12.70 -20.24
C GLN A 174 -10.27 13.90 -20.05
N LEU A 175 -9.75 14.14 -18.84
CA LEU A 175 -8.78 15.22 -18.58
C LEU A 175 -7.42 14.96 -19.25
N GLU A 176 -7.01 13.71 -19.42
CA GLU A 176 -5.74 13.35 -20.08
C GLU A 176 -5.77 13.57 -21.59
N LEU A 177 -6.94 13.39 -22.23
CA LEU A 177 -7.12 13.64 -23.67
C LEU A 177 -6.90 15.10 -24.09
N PHE A 178 -6.89 16.04 -23.14
CA PHE A 178 -6.69 17.47 -23.40
C PHE A 178 -5.36 18.02 -22.84
N ALA A 179 -4.49 17.18 -22.30
CA ALA A 179 -3.16 17.61 -21.87
C ALA A 179 -2.24 17.74 -23.10
N PRO A 180 -1.64 18.91 -23.40
CA PRO A 180 -0.67 19.03 -24.47
C PRO A 180 0.59 18.21 -24.11
N GLY A 181 0.99 17.35 -25.05
CA GLY A 181 2.23 16.55 -24.96
C GLY A 181 3.50 17.38 -25.06
#